data_AF-A0A7Y0HET6-F1
#
_entry.id   AF-A0A7Y0HET6-F1
#
_cell.length_a   1.000
_cell.length_b   1.000
_cell.length_c   1.000
_cell.angle_alpha   90.00
_cell.angle_beta   90.00
_cell.angle_gamma   90.00
#
_symmetry.space_group_name_H-M   'P 1'
#
loop_
_entity.id
_entity.type
_entity.pdbx_description
1 polymer ?
#
loop_
_entity_poly.entity_id
_entity_poly.type
_entity_poly.pdbx_seq_one_letter_code
_entity_poly.pdbx_strand_id
1 'polypeptide(L)'
;MSRVLSVLVLSTALLVAACGPIPQPYRETAAEKADNPLLAIPDGAGITVAPVTGADPALSGPLTEALVAEFEKIGIPASAGAALTNALLLEGASRWRDGQAVIDWRLTDPDGVERAFGTTQVNATQAAYDMGSPFLIQDIARDGALLIAAALRPELAVPIEEFGAPKLAVIGVRGAPGDGDRALGRAMGAVLKRAGIDIQKDPDAADVQLAGTVSVEPINEAAEKVDIHWVVMDRDGNIVGSLTQSNAVPKGALDDRWGQAAYDAAFANVDAIQAILDRMAEMRSLGTDATQ
;
A
#
# COMPACT_ATOMS: atom_id res chain seq x y z
N MET A 1 -88.48 -31.14 1.77
CA MET A 1 -87.41 -31.03 2.79
C MET A 1 -86.16 -31.83 2.40
N SER A 2 -85.70 -31.76 1.14
CA SER A 2 -84.53 -32.52 0.65
C SER A 2 -83.44 -31.63 0.03
N ARG A 3 -83.58 -30.30 0.12
CA ARG A 3 -82.60 -29.35 -0.43
C ARG A 3 -81.73 -28.67 0.62
N VAL A 4 -82.10 -28.75 1.90
CA VAL A 4 -81.38 -28.06 2.98
C VAL A 4 -80.26 -28.95 3.56
N LEU A 5 -80.40 -30.28 3.48
CA LEU A 5 -79.42 -31.20 4.06
C LEU A 5 -78.17 -31.41 3.20
N SER A 6 -78.25 -31.19 1.87
CA SER A 6 -77.09 -31.30 0.97
C SER A 6 -76.16 -30.08 1.02
N VAL A 7 -76.61 -28.95 1.57
CA VAL A 7 -75.79 -27.73 1.69
C VAL A 7 -74.88 -27.79 2.93
N LEU A 8 -75.25 -28.57 3.95
CA LEU A 8 -74.47 -28.65 5.18
C LEU A 8 -73.25 -29.58 5.08
N VAL A 9 -73.25 -30.58 4.20
CA VAL A 9 -72.12 -31.51 4.01
C VAL A 9 -71.05 -30.91 3.07
N LEU A 10 -71.43 -29.96 2.21
CA LEU A 10 -70.49 -29.30 1.30
C LEU A 10 -69.74 -28.12 1.93
N SER A 11 -70.12 -27.70 3.14
CA SER A 11 -69.55 -26.53 3.81
C SER A 11 -68.37 -26.86 4.74
N THR A 12 -68.12 -28.14 5.05
CA THR A 12 -67.09 -28.56 6.03
C THR A 12 -65.82 -29.14 5.38
N ALA A 13 -65.81 -29.35 4.05
CA ALA A 13 -64.65 -29.88 3.34
C ALA A 13 -63.70 -28.80 2.78
N LEU A 14 -63.98 -27.51 3.03
CA LEU A 14 -63.29 -26.38 2.39
C LEU A 14 -62.26 -25.67 3.31
N LEU A 15 -61.73 -26.34 4.35
CA LEU A 15 -60.83 -25.72 5.33
C LEU A 15 -59.45 -26.38 5.48
N VAL A 16 -59.05 -27.33 4.61
CA VAL A 16 -57.74 -28.02 4.76
C VAL A 16 -56.88 -27.99 3.49
N ALA A 17 -56.81 -26.83 2.83
CA ALA A 17 -55.87 -26.62 1.72
C ALA A 17 -55.16 -25.25 1.81
N ALA A 18 -54.78 -24.83 3.03
CA ALA A 18 -54.06 -23.58 3.26
C ALA A 18 -52.56 -23.79 3.60
N CYS A 19 -51.95 -24.86 3.09
CA CYS A 19 -50.49 -24.93 2.94
C CYS A 19 -50.16 -24.90 1.44
N GLY A 20 -50.43 -23.75 0.81
CA GLY A 20 -49.82 -23.43 -0.48
C GLY A 20 -48.31 -23.20 -0.31
N PRO A 21 -47.50 -23.43 -1.35
CA PRO A 21 -46.06 -23.18 -1.28
C PRO A 21 -45.85 -21.73 -0.84
N ILE A 22 -45.11 -21.54 0.26
CA ILE A 22 -44.72 -20.23 0.75
C ILE A 22 -44.09 -19.49 -0.44
N PRO A 23 -44.61 -18.32 -0.87
CA PRO A 23 -43.95 -17.52 -1.88
C PRO A 23 -42.58 -17.15 -1.32
N GLN A 24 -41.53 -17.75 -1.89
CA GLN A 24 -40.14 -17.48 -1.54
C GLN A 24 -39.72 -16.28 -2.39
N PRO A 25 -39.73 -15.04 -1.87
CA PRO A 25 -39.52 -13.85 -2.68
C PRO A 25 -38.07 -13.70 -3.17
N TYR A 26 -37.18 -14.59 -2.72
CA TYR A 26 -35.73 -14.57 -2.94
C TYR A 26 -35.18 -15.85 -3.59
N ARG A 27 -36.04 -16.75 -4.07
CA ARG A 27 -35.60 -17.90 -4.88
C ARG A 27 -35.78 -17.55 -6.35
N GLU A 28 -34.74 -16.99 -6.97
CA GLU A 28 -34.74 -16.72 -8.40
C GLU A 28 -34.58 -18.02 -9.19
N THR A 29 -35.43 -18.22 -10.20
CA THR A 29 -35.27 -19.33 -11.15
C THR A 29 -34.14 -19.03 -12.14
N ALA A 30 -33.50 -20.06 -12.69
CA ALA A 30 -32.43 -19.89 -13.68
C ALA A 30 -32.86 -19.13 -14.94
N ALA A 31 -34.17 -19.08 -15.23
CA ALA A 31 -34.76 -18.30 -16.31
C ALA A 31 -34.90 -16.81 -15.98
N GLU A 32 -35.15 -16.44 -14.71
CA GLU A 32 -35.29 -15.04 -14.29
C GLU A 32 -33.93 -14.32 -14.15
N LYS A 33 -32.83 -15.06 -13.96
CA LYS A 33 -31.46 -14.52 -14.03
C LYS A 33 -31.10 -13.96 -15.40
N ALA A 34 -31.78 -14.38 -16.47
CA ALA A 34 -31.45 -13.96 -17.83
C ALA A 34 -32.07 -12.60 -18.21
N ASP A 35 -33.12 -12.14 -17.52
CA ASP A 35 -33.89 -10.94 -17.90
C ASP A 35 -33.58 -9.71 -17.02
N ASN A 36 -32.65 -9.81 -16.07
CA ASN A 36 -32.14 -8.68 -15.31
C ASN A 36 -30.69 -8.38 -15.71
N PRO A 37 -30.41 -7.29 -16.45
CA PRO A 37 -29.05 -6.93 -16.84
C PRO A 37 -28.11 -6.59 -15.67
N LEU A 38 -28.62 -6.53 -14.43
CA LEU A 38 -27.83 -6.45 -13.19
C LEU A 38 -27.55 -7.81 -12.53
N LEU A 39 -28.17 -8.90 -12.99
CA LEU A 39 -27.93 -10.29 -12.54
C LEU A 39 -27.30 -11.17 -13.63
N ALA A 40 -27.23 -10.66 -14.87
CA ALA A 40 -26.55 -11.28 -16.00
C ALA A 40 -25.06 -10.91 -16.08
N ILE A 41 -24.46 -10.52 -14.94
CA ILE A 41 -23.03 -10.29 -14.83
C ILE A 41 -22.54 -10.93 -13.53
N PRO A 42 -21.51 -11.78 -13.54
CA PRO A 42 -20.53 -11.77 -12.48
C PRO A 42 -19.25 -11.15 -13.04
N ASP A 43 -19.19 -9.82 -13.07
CA ASP A 43 -17.90 -9.11 -13.18
C ASP A 43 -17.22 -9.32 -11.83
N GLY A 44 -16.37 -10.34 -11.72
CA GLY A 44 -15.72 -10.71 -10.45
C GLY A 44 -15.29 -12.16 -10.33
N ALA A 45 -14.47 -12.68 -11.26
CA ALA A 45 -13.74 -13.92 -11.02
C ALA A 45 -12.83 -13.72 -9.79
N GLY A 46 -13.11 -14.41 -8.69
CA GLY A 46 -12.32 -14.29 -7.46
C GLY A 46 -10.86 -14.69 -7.64
N ILE A 47 -10.00 -14.31 -6.70
CA ILE A 47 -8.60 -14.70 -6.67
C ILE A 47 -8.45 -16.02 -5.88
N THR A 48 -7.95 -17.05 -6.54
CA THR A 48 -7.43 -18.24 -5.89
C THR A 48 -5.98 -17.98 -5.49
N VAL A 49 -5.67 -17.98 -4.19
CA VAL A 49 -4.31 -17.79 -3.68
C VAL A 49 -3.65 -19.16 -3.50
N ALA A 50 -2.57 -19.39 -4.24
CA ALA A 50 -1.77 -20.61 -4.11
C ALA A 50 -0.79 -20.51 -2.93
N PRO A 51 -0.44 -21.64 -2.30
CA PRO A 51 0.66 -21.69 -1.35
C PRO A 51 1.95 -21.12 -1.93
N VAL A 52 2.55 -20.18 -1.20
CA VAL A 52 3.80 -19.53 -1.60
C VAL A 52 4.92 -20.57 -1.69
N THR A 53 5.58 -20.62 -2.83
CA THR A 53 6.69 -21.55 -3.12
C THR A 53 8.02 -20.98 -2.59
N GLY A 54 8.98 -21.85 -2.26
CA GLY A 54 10.31 -21.42 -1.77
C GLY A 54 10.34 -20.94 -0.30
N ALA A 55 9.20 -20.86 0.37
CA ALA A 55 9.06 -20.60 1.80
C ALA A 55 8.89 -21.90 2.60
N ASP A 56 9.26 -21.87 3.89
CA ASP A 56 8.92 -22.94 4.83
C ASP A 56 7.39 -23.04 4.98
N PRO A 57 6.80 -24.24 5.15
CA PRO A 57 5.37 -24.41 5.41
C PRO A 57 4.80 -23.56 6.56
N ALA A 58 5.61 -23.26 7.58
CA ALA A 58 5.24 -22.38 8.68
C ALA A 58 4.97 -20.94 8.25
N LEU A 59 5.60 -20.47 7.16
CA LEU A 59 5.33 -19.18 6.53
C LEU A 59 4.26 -19.32 5.43
N SER A 60 4.42 -20.28 4.53
CA SER A 60 3.64 -20.41 3.29
C SER A 60 2.14 -20.60 3.54
N GLY A 61 1.76 -21.53 4.43
CA GLY A 61 0.35 -21.80 4.73
C GLY A 61 -0.35 -20.58 5.37
N PRO A 62 0.13 -20.08 6.52
CA PRO A 62 -0.44 -18.90 7.16
C PRO A 62 -0.45 -17.65 6.29
N LEU A 63 0.56 -17.46 5.42
CA LEU A 63 0.59 -16.35 4.48
C LEU A 63 -0.49 -16.44 3.41
N THR A 64 -0.81 -17.65 2.94
CA THR A 64 -1.91 -17.88 1.99
C THR A 64 -3.24 -17.44 2.60
N GLU A 65 -3.51 -17.86 3.84
CA GLU A 65 -4.72 -17.48 4.58
C GLU A 65 -4.77 -15.98 4.87
N ALA A 66 -3.63 -15.39 5.26
CA ALA A 66 -3.52 -13.96 5.51
C ALA A 66 -3.79 -13.15 4.23
N LEU A 67 -3.30 -13.57 3.07
CA LEU A 67 -3.58 -12.92 1.78
C LEU A 67 -5.07 -12.97 1.43
N VAL A 68 -5.72 -14.12 1.64
CA VAL A 68 -7.17 -14.24 1.45
C VAL A 68 -7.92 -13.25 2.34
N ALA A 69 -7.56 -13.18 3.62
CA ALA A 69 -8.17 -12.23 4.55
C ALA A 69 -7.91 -10.76 4.16
N GLU A 70 -6.74 -10.42 3.62
CA GLU A 70 -6.45 -9.07 3.13
C GLU A 70 -7.24 -8.72 1.87
N PHE A 71 -7.38 -9.64 0.91
CA PHE A 71 -8.25 -9.44 -0.25
C PHE A 71 -9.70 -9.23 0.15
N GLU A 72 -10.21 -10.02 1.10
CA GLU A 72 -11.57 -9.85 1.64
C GLU A 72 -11.78 -8.47 2.26
N LYS A 73 -10.80 -7.96 3.03
CA LYS A 73 -10.87 -6.62 3.65
C LYS A 73 -10.98 -5.50 2.61
N ILE A 74 -10.37 -5.66 1.44
CA ILE A 74 -10.41 -4.68 0.35
C ILE A 74 -11.49 -4.98 -0.71
N GLY A 75 -12.43 -5.90 -0.38
CA GLY A 75 -13.60 -6.19 -1.20
C GLY A 75 -13.29 -6.99 -2.46
N ILE A 76 -12.18 -7.73 -2.49
CA ILE A 76 -11.81 -8.64 -3.57
C ILE A 76 -12.13 -10.08 -3.10
N PRO A 77 -13.06 -10.78 -3.76
CA PRO A 77 -13.34 -12.18 -3.42
C PRO A 77 -12.08 -13.02 -3.60
N ALA A 78 -11.64 -13.72 -2.56
CA ALA A 78 -10.48 -14.59 -2.62
C ALA A 78 -10.71 -15.92 -1.89
N SER A 79 -9.96 -16.95 -2.27
CA SER A 79 -9.98 -18.25 -1.60
C SER A 79 -8.61 -18.93 -1.68
N ALA A 80 -8.25 -19.72 -0.67
CA ALA A 80 -7.02 -20.49 -0.71
C ALA A 80 -7.20 -21.75 -1.60
N GLY A 81 -6.24 -22.02 -2.48
CA GLY A 81 -6.30 -23.20 -3.35
C GLY A 81 -5.26 -23.20 -4.46
N ALA A 82 -5.09 -24.34 -5.12
CA ALA A 82 -4.11 -24.51 -6.20
C ALA A 82 -4.74 -24.74 -7.59
N ALA A 83 -6.08 -24.77 -7.69
CA ALA A 83 -6.78 -25.14 -8.91
C ALA A 83 -7.56 -23.97 -9.51
N LEU A 84 -7.25 -23.66 -10.77
CA LEU A 84 -8.04 -22.80 -11.63
C LEU A 84 -9.27 -23.59 -12.13
N THR A 85 -10.48 -23.14 -11.81
CA THR A 85 -11.68 -23.67 -12.47
C THR A 85 -12.48 -22.58 -13.17
N ASN A 86 -12.48 -21.32 -12.70
CA ASN A 86 -13.01 -20.10 -13.36
C ASN A 86 -12.58 -18.81 -12.60
N ALA A 87 -11.35 -18.76 -12.07
CA ALA A 87 -10.86 -17.74 -11.14
C ALA A 87 -9.49 -17.21 -11.57
N LEU A 88 -9.02 -16.07 -11.06
CA LEU A 88 -7.61 -15.66 -11.21
C LEU A 88 -6.75 -16.48 -10.24
N LEU A 89 -5.54 -16.88 -10.61
CA LEU A 89 -4.61 -17.59 -9.72
C LEU A 89 -3.46 -16.67 -9.34
N LEU A 90 -3.28 -16.45 -8.03
CA LEU A 90 -2.14 -15.74 -7.47
C LEU A 90 -1.10 -16.75 -6.98
N GLU A 91 0.09 -16.67 -7.55
CA GLU A 91 1.25 -17.45 -7.15
C GLU A 91 2.33 -16.53 -6.56
N GLY A 92 3.00 -17.00 -5.51
CA GLY A 92 4.15 -16.33 -4.91
C GLY A 92 5.39 -17.21 -4.92
N ALA A 93 6.55 -16.63 -5.24
CA ALA A 93 7.86 -17.26 -5.09
C ALA A 93 8.68 -16.49 -4.06
N SER A 94 8.88 -17.11 -2.90
CA SER A 94 9.59 -16.51 -1.77
C SER A 94 11.08 -16.81 -1.80
N ARG A 95 11.88 -15.81 -1.45
CA ARG A 95 13.32 -15.92 -1.24
C ARG A 95 13.79 -15.00 -0.12
N TRP A 96 14.79 -15.45 0.61
CA TRP A 96 15.50 -14.61 1.58
C TRP A 96 16.62 -13.83 0.92
N ARG A 97 16.75 -12.54 1.25
CA ARG A 97 17.85 -11.68 0.76
C ARG A 97 18.25 -10.67 1.83
N ASP A 98 19.48 -10.77 2.35
CA ASP A 98 20.15 -9.73 3.14
C ASP A 98 19.29 -9.05 4.24
N GLY A 99 18.51 -9.83 5.01
CA GLY A 99 17.63 -9.27 6.05
C GLY A 99 16.19 -9.01 5.60
N GLN A 100 15.80 -9.48 4.42
CA GLN A 100 14.49 -9.26 3.83
C GLN A 100 13.85 -10.55 3.33
N ALA A 101 12.55 -10.68 3.59
CA ALA A 101 11.68 -11.61 2.90
C ALA A 101 11.24 -10.96 1.58
N VAL A 102 11.69 -11.53 0.46
CA VAL A 102 11.35 -11.05 -0.89
C VAL A 102 10.41 -12.05 -1.53
N ILE A 103 9.24 -11.61 -1.97
CA ILE A 103 8.30 -12.48 -2.68
C ILE A 103 7.96 -11.87 -4.03
N ASP A 104 8.22 -12.65 -5.07
CA ASP A 104 7.87 -12.35 -6.45
C ASP A 104 6.46 -12.93 -6.70
N TRP A 105 5.50 -12.06 -6.99
CA TRP A 105 4.08 -12.38 -7.19
C TRP A 105 3.74 -12.42 -8.67
N ARG A 106 2.86 -13.36 -9.03
CA ARG A 106 2.32 -13.49 -10.38
C ARG A 106 0.85 -13.87 -10.31
N LEU A 107 0.02 -13.09 -11.01
CA LEU A 107 -1.39 -13.36 -11.15
C LEU A 107 -1.70 -13.78 -12.57
N THR A 108 -2.32 -14.94 -12.76
CA THR A 108 -2.70 -15.46 -14.08
C THR A 108 -4.20 -15.69 -14.18
N ASP A 109 -4.77 -15.47 -15.35
CA ASP A 109 -6.15 -15.87 -15.64
C ASP A 109 -6.27 -17.38 -15.96
N PRO A 110 -7.50 -17.92 -16.11
CA PRO A 110 -7.70 -19.32 -16.47
C PRO A 110 -7.07 -19.75 -17.80
N ASP A 111 -6.82 -18.81 -18.72
CA ASP A 111 -6.16 -19.06 -20.00
C ASP A 111 -4.62 -19.09 -19.86
N GLY A 112 -4.11 -18.83 -18.66
CA GLY A 112 -2.69 -18.81 -18.33
C GLY A 112 -2.00 -17.50 -18.69
N VAL A 113 -2.75 -16.45 -19.03
CA VAL A 113 -2.21 -15.12 -19.32
C VAL A 113 -1.93 -14.40 -18.02
N GLU A 114 -0.73 -13.83 -17.90
CA GLU A 114 -0.36 -12.99 -16.77
C GLU A 114 -1.14 -11.67 -16.80
N ARG A 115 -1.86 -11.39 -15.71
CA ARG A 115 -2.68 -10.19 -15.52
C ARG A 115 -2.01 -9.17 -14.60
N ALA A 116 -1.15 -9.64 -13.70
CA ALA A 116 -0.37 -8.81 -12.80
C ALA A 116 0.91 -9.51 -12.37
N PHE A 117 1.95 -8.73 -12.08
CA PHE A 117 3.17 -9.19 -11.44
C PHE A 117 3.71 -8.09 -10.52
N GLY A 118 4.58 -8.47 -9.59
CA GLY A 118 5.35 -7.50 -8.82
C GLY A 118 6.08 -8.17 -7.67
N THR A 119 6.79 -7.38 -6.86
CA THR A 119 7.64 -7.91 -5.80
C THR A 119 7.37 -7.16 -4.49
N THR A 120 7.17 -7.90 -3.40
CA THR A 120 7.17 -7.32 -2.05
C THR A 120 8.49 -7.62 -1.35
N GLN A 121 8.96 -6.68 -0.53
CA GLN A 121 10.19 -6.80 0.24
C GLN A 121 9.94 -6.32 1.66
N VAL A 122 9.98 -7.24 2.64
CA VAL A 122 9.72 -6.92 4.04
C VAL A 122 10.96 -7.22 4.87
N ASN A 123 11.46 -6.21 5.57
CA ASN A 123 12.59 -6.36 6.50
C ASN A 123 12.20 -7.32 7.63
N ALA A 124 13.04 -8.31 7.90
CA ALA A 124 12.81 -9.30 8.95
C ALA A 124 14.13 -9.85 9.50
N THR A 125 14.04 -10.71 10.52
CA THR A 125 15.17 -11.59 10.89
C THR A 125 15.02 -12.93 10.18
N GLN A 126 16.14 -13.63 9.95
CA GLN A 126 16.11 -14.99 9.38
C GLN A 126 15.18 -15.91 10.18
N ALA A 127 15.25 -15.84 11.51
CA ALA A 127 14.38 -16.64 12.38
C ALA A 127 12.89 -16.30 12.20
N ALA A 128 12.54 -15.02 12.02
CA ALA A 128 11.15 -14.64 11.76
C ALA A 128 10.64 -15.14 10.41
N TYR A 129 11.52 -15.21 9.39
CA TYR A 129 11.21 -15.77 8.08
C TYR A 129 11.06 -17.30 8.14
N ASP A 130 12.04 -18.00 8.72
CA ASP A 130 12.06 -19.47 8.80
C ASP A 130 10.92 -20.02 9.67
N MET A 131 10.57 -19.33 10.76
CA MET A 131 9.54 -19.78 11.70
C MET A 131 8.14 -19.28 11.35
N GLY A 132 7.96 -18.48 10.30
CA GLY A 132 6.67 -17.90 9.97
C GLY A 132 6.13 -16.98 11.06
N SER A 133 6.85 -15.89 11.37
CA SER A 133 6.41 -14.90 12.35
C SER A 133 5.06 -14.29 11.93
N PRO A 134 4.03 -14.27 12.81
CA PRO A 134 2.73 -13.69 12.49
C PRO A 134 2.79 -12.24 12.02
N PHE A 135 3.70 -11.43 12.57
CA PHE A 135 3.88 -10.04 12.15
C PHE A 135 4.43 -9.94 10.73
N LEU A 136 5.44 -10.76 10.39
CA LEU A 136 6.01 -10.80 9.04
C LEU A 136 4.98 -11.28 8.02
N ILE A 137 4.23 -12.33 8.36
CA ILE A 137 3.14 -12.86 7.53
C ILE A 137 2.13 -11.76 7.23
N GLN A 138 1.69 -11.03 8.25
CA GLN A 138 0.69 -9.99 8.12
C GLN A 138 1.18 -8.80 7.28
N ASP A 139 2.46 -8.41 7.41
CA ASP A 139 3.06 -7.34 6.60
C ASP A 139 3.16 -7.75 5.14
N ILE A 140 3.67 -8.96 4.86
CA ILE A 140 3.76 -9.50 3.50
C ILE A 140 2.36 -9.63 2.86
N ALA A 141 1.38 -10.15 3.60
CA ALA A 141 0.02 -10.35 3.10
C ALA A 141 -0.63 -9.02 2.72
N ARG A 142 -0.51 -8.00 3.57
CA ARG A 142 -1.06 -6.67 3.33
C ARG A 142 -0.43 -6.06 2.08
N ASP A 143 0.90 -6.04 2.02
CA ASP A 143 1.64 -5.41 0.92
C ASP A 143 1.38 -6.16 -0.41
N GLY A 144 1.30 -7.49 -0.37
CA GLY A 144 1.00 -8.33 -1.54
C GLY A 144 -0.44 -8.17 -2.04
N ALA A 145 -1.43 -8.13 -1.14
CA ALA A 145 -2.81 -7.92 -1.51
C ALA A 145 -3.03 -6.54 -2.16
N LEU A 146 -2.42 -5.49 -1.59
CA LEU A 146 -2.49 -4.13 -2.15
C LEU A 146 -1.84 -4.04 -3.53
N LEU A 147 -0.66 -4.64 -3.71
CA LEU A 147 0.04 -4.70 -5.00
C LEU A 147 -0.83 -5.33 -6.09
N ILE A 148 -1.43 -6.50 -5.80
CA ILE A 148 -2.25 -7.23 -6.77
C ILE A 148 -3.59 -6.53 -7.02
N ALA A 149 -4.21 -5.95 -5.99
CA ALA A 149 -5.43 -5.16 -6.12
C ALA A 149 -5.24 -3.96 -7.05
N ALA A 150 -4.11 -3.25 -6.91
CA ALA A 150 -3.76 -2.11 -7.75
C ALA A 150 -3.62 -2.50 -9.23
N ALA A 151 -3.12 -3.70 -9.53
CA ALA A 151 -2.96 -4.18 -10.89
C ALA A 151 -4.26 -4.68 -11.54
N LEU A 152 -5.23 -5.15 -10.75
CA LEU A 152 -6.45 -5.80 -11.25
C LEU A 152 -7.60 -4.87 -11.65
N ARG A 153 -7.62 -3.62 -11.18
CA ARG A 153 -8.74 -2.70 -11.42
C ARG A 153 -8.32 -1.44 -12.18
N PRO A 154 -7.86 -1.55 -13.44
CA PRO A 154 -7.46 -0.39 -14.25
C PRO A 154 -8.64 0.50 -14.68
N GLU A 155 -9.89 0.01 -14.66
CA GLU A 155 -11.09 0.76 -15.11
C GLU A 155 -11.89 1.41 -13.97
N LEU A 156 -11.65 0.98 -12.73
CA LEU A 156 -12.00 1.73 -11.51
C LEU A 156 -10.93 2.78 -11.17
N ALA A 157 -9.91 2.92 -12.02
CA ALA A 157 -9.09 4.11 -12.03
C ALA A 157 -9.98 5.28 -12.45
N VAL A 158 -10.53 5.96 -11.44
CA VAL A 158 -10.90 7.37 -11.54
C VAL A 158 -9.75 8.06 -12.28
N PRO A 159 -10.00 8.95 -13.25
CA PRO A 159 -8.94 9.80 -13.78
C PRO A 159 -8.19 10.34 -12.58
N ILE A 160 -6.90 10.01 -12.49
CA ILE A 160 -6.00 10.71 -11.60
C ILE A 160 -6.12 12.17 -12.07
N GLU A 161 -6.97 12.96 -11.43
CA GLU A 161 -6.47 14.24 -10.94
C GLU A 161 -5.19 13.81 -10.23
N GLU A 162 -4.05 14.00 -10.91
CA GLU A 162 -2.75 13.70 -10.35
C GLU A 162 -2.78 14.21 -8.90
N PHE A 163 -2.90 13.30 -7.93
CA PHE A 163 -2.20 13.52 -6.69
C PHE A 163 -0.74 13.41 -7.09
N GLY A 164 -0.23 14.46 -7.73
CA GLY A 164 1.18 14.56 -8.06
C GLY A 164 1.94 14.30 -6.78
N ALA A 165 3.15 13.74 -6.91
CA ALA A 165 4.04 13.58 -5.77
C ALA A 165 3.99 14.85 -4.89
N PRO A 166 3.85 14.71 -3.55
CA PRO A 166 3.57 15.84 -2.68
C PRO A 166 4.49 17.02 -3.00
N LYS A 167 3.90 18.20 -3.22
CA LYS A 167 4.68 19.40 -3.53
C LYS A 167 5.57 19.73 -2.34
N LEU A 168 6.87 19.84 -2.55
CA LEU A 168 7.84 20.00 -1.48
C LEU A 168 8.40 21.42 -1.46
N ALA A 169 8.53 22.03 -0.29
CA ALA A 169 9.32 23.25 -0.11
C ALA A 169 10.52 22.97 0.81
N VAL A 170 11.71 23.45 0.42
CA VAL A 170 12.88 23.48 1.30
C VAL A 170 12.84 24.81 2.06
N ILE A 171 12.47 24.77 3.34
CA ILE A 171 12.21 25.98 4.13
C ILE A 171 13.45 26.57 4.78
N GLY A 172 14.52 25.78 4.89
CA GLY A 172 15.83 26.28 5.32
C GLY A 172 16.67 25.26 6.04
N VAL A 173 17.92 25.65 6.29
CA VAL A 173 18.86 24.94 7.13
C VAL A 173 19.37 25.91 8.19
N ARG A 174 19.61 25.43 9.40
CA ARG A 174 20.11 26.23 10.52
C ARG A 174 21.24 25.54 11.27
N GLY A 175 22.17 26.34 11.78
CA GLY A 175 23.22 25.90 12.69
C GLY A 175 24.52 25.48 12.00
N ALA A 176 24.58 25.55 10.67
CA ALA A 176 25.81 25.23 9.95
C ALA A 176 26.83 26.37 10.06
N PRO A 177 28.13 26.07 10.27
CA PRO A 177 29.19 27.06 10.19
C PRO A 177 29.32 27.68 8.79
N GLY A 178 29.97 28.85 8.71
CA GLY A 178 30.28 29.53 7.46
C GLY A 178 29.04 29.86 6.62
N ASP A 179 29.08 29.48 5.33
CA ASP A 179 27.94 29.63 4.41
C ASP A 179 26.99 28.42 4.37
N GLY A 180 27.17 27.46 5.29
CA GLY A 180 26.56 26.13 5.25
C GLY A 180 25.04 26.12 5.18
N ASP A 181 24.36 27.00 5.93
CA ASP A 181 22.89 27.06 5.95
C ASP A 181 22.34 27.35 4.55
N ARG A 182 22.96 28.32 3.85
CA ARG A 182 22.58 28.67 2.48
C ARG A 182 23.07 27.64 1.47
N ALA A 183 24.26 27.08 1.67
CA ALA A 183 24.86 26.11 0.76
C ALA A 183 24.05 24.81 0.73
N LEU A 184 23.70 24.26 1.89
CA LEU A 184 22.87 23.06 2.03
C LEU A 184 21.46 23.26 1.51
N GLY A 185 20.79 24.37 1.85
CA GLY A 185 19.43 24.65 1.36
C GLY A 185 19.38 24.72 -0.17
N ARG A 186 20.35 25.40 -0.79
CA ARG A 186 20.46 25.47 -2.27
C ARG A 186 20.80 24.13 -2.89
N ALA A 187 21.75 23.40 -2.30
CA ALA A 187 22.16 22.09 -2.79
C ALA A 187 20.99 21.10 -2.74
N MET A 188 20.26 21.05 -1.62
CA MET A 188 19.07 20.22 -1.44
C MET A 188 18.00 20.52 -2.47
N GLY A 189 17.61 21.79 -2.64
CA GLY A 189 16.65 22.17 -3.67
C GLY A 189 17.10 21.79 -5.10
N ALA A 190 18.40 21.90 -5.40
CA ALA A 190 18.95 21.55 -6.70
C ALA A 190 18.94 20.03 -6.97
N VAL A 191 19.34 19.21 -5.99
CA VAL A 191 19.38 17.74 -6.17
C VAL A 191 17.97 17.15 -6.25
N LEU A 192 17.03 17.63 -5.43
CA LEU A 192 15.65 17.14 -5.45
C LEU A 192 14.94 17.54 -6.75
N LYS A 193 15.13 18.78 -7.22
CA LYS A 193 14.63 19.20 -8.53
C LYS A 193 15.22 18.35 -9.67
N ARG A 194 16.50 17.97 -9.58
CA ARG A 194 17.15 17.09 -10.56
C ARG A 194 16.59 15.67 -10.52
N ALA A 195 16.13 15.21 -9.36
CA ALA A 195 15.43 13.94 -9.18
C ALA A 195 13.96 13.96 -9.66
N GLY A 196 13.47 15.10 -10.17
CA GLY A 196 12.10 15.23 -10.67
C GLY A 196 11.08 15.61 -9.61
N ILE A 197 11.51 15.93 -8.38
CA ILE A 197 10.62 16.38 -7.30
C ILE A 197 10.23 17.84 -7.52
N ASP A 198 8.92 18.13 -7.45
CA ASP A 198 8.39 19.49 -7.64
C ASP A 198 8.66 20.36 -6.40
N ILE A 199 9.65 21.25 -6.52
CA ILE A 199 10.05 22.17 -5.46
C ILE A 199 9.30 23.50 -5.57
N GLN A 200 8.44 23.76 -4.60
CA GLN A 200 7.74 25.04 -4.45
C GLN A 200 8.67 26.09 -3.85
N LYS A 201 8.58 27.31 -4.39
CA LYS A 201 9.27 28.49 -3.82
C LYS A 201 8.53 29.05 -2.61
N ASP A 202 7.22 28.88 -2.59
CA ASP A 202 6.35 29.32 -1.50
C ASP A 202 6.07 28.12 -0.60
N PRO A 203 6.53 28.12 0.67
CA PRO A 203 6.25 27.06 1.62
C PRO A 203 4.78 26.80 1.90
N ASP A 204 3.92 27.82 1.75
CA ASP A 204 2.49 27.71 2.02
C ASP A 204 1.75 27.00 0.87
N ALA A 205 2.33 27.04 -0.33
CA ALA A 205 1.84 26.31 -1.50
C ALA A 205 2.29 24.83 -1.53
N ALA A 206 3.21 24.44 -0.64
CA ALA A 206 3.70 23.08 -0.55
C ALA A 206 2.76 22.18 0.26
N ASP A 207 2.77 20.88 -0.05
CA ASP A 207 2.12 19.85 0.75
C ASP A 207 2.97 19.42 1.94
N VAL A 208 4.29 19.55 1.79
CA VAL A 208 5.29 19.20 2.78
C VAL A 208 6.46 20.19 2.78
N GLN A 209 7.09 20.33 3.94
CA GLN A 209 8.21 21.22 4.17
C GLN A 209 9.43 20.44 4.68
N LEU A 210 10.59 20.66 4.08
CA LEU A 210 11.87 20.08 4.49
C LEU A 210 12.72 21.13 5.20
N ALA A 211 13.12 20.83 6.44
CA ALA A 211 14.04 21.65 7.22
C ALA A 211 15.27 20.86 7.64
N GLY A 212 16.43 21.51 7.65
CA GLY A 212 17.69 20.95 8.12
C GLY A 212 18.21 21.63 9.40
N THR A 213 18.79 20.86 10.30
CA THR A 213 19.55 21.36 11.46
C THR A 213 20.93 20.74 11.44
N VAL A 214 21.95 21.57 11.57
CA VAL A 214 23.35 21.14 11.62
C VAL A 214 23.89 21.36 13.03
N SER A 215 24.67 20.39 13.50
CA SER A 215 25.49 20.51 14.71
C SER A 215 26.91 20.05 14.42
N VAL A 216 27.88 20.75 15.00
CA VAL A 216 29.31 20.44 14.86
C VAL A 216 29.90 20.22 16.24
N GLU A 217 30.55 19.07 16.42
CA GLU A 217 31.17 18.68 17.69
C GLU A 217 32.64 18.32 17.47
N PRO A 218 33.59 18.86 18.27
CA PRO A 218 34.98 18.46 18.17
C PRO A 218 35.16 16.97 18.50
N ILE A 219 35.88 16.23 17.64
CA ILE A 219 36.32 14.86 17.97
C ILE A 219 37.68 14.94 18.67
N ASN A 220 38.61 15.72 18.11
CA ASN A 220 39.95 15.97 18.65
C ASN A 220 40.51 17.30 18.08
N GLU A 221 41.80 17.58 18.25
CA GLU A 221 42.42 18.81 17.76
C GLU A 221 42.46 18.94 16.22
N ALA A 222 42.36 17.83 15.48
CA ALA A 222 42.48 17.79 14.02
C ALA A 222 41.14 17.53 13.29
N ALA A 223 40.11 17.04 13.98
CA ALA A 223 38.86 16.62 13.36
C ALA A 223 37.62 17.00 14.17
N GLU A 224 36.52 17.21 13.46
CA GLU A 224 35.19 17.51 14.00
C GLU A 224 34.14 16.62 13.33
N LYS A 225 33.07 16.34 14.07
CA LYS A 225 31.90 15.60 13.63
C LYS A 225 30.82 16.61 13.24
N VAL A 226 30.24 16.40 12.07
CA VAL A 226 29.15 17.21 11.53
C VAL A 226 27.92 16.31 11.42
N ASP A 227 26.91 16.59 12.23
CA ASP A 227 25.60 15.94 12.17
C ASP A 227 24.62 16.87 11.46
N ILE A 228 23.87 16.32 10.50
CA ILE A 228 22.81 17.01 9.77
C ILE A 228 21.52 16.22 9.99
N HIS A 229 20.59 16.82 10.72
CA HIS A 229 19.26 16.27 10.95
C HIS A 229 18.24 17.01 10.09
N TRP A 230 17.62 16.28 9.18
CA TRP A 230 16.55 16.76 8.34
C TRP A 230 15.21 16.25 8.82
N VAL A 231 14.20 17.10 8.76
CA VAL A 231 12.81 16.77 9.08
C VAL A 231 11.92 17.14 7.91
N VAL A 232 11.05 16.23 7.54
CA VAL A 232 9.93 16.46 6.61
C VAL A 232 8.69 16.65 7.46
N MET A 233 8.00 17.76 7.25
CA MET A 233 6.79 18.14 7.97
C MET A 233 5.62 18.28 7.00
N ASP A 234 4.42 17.89 7.41
CA ASP A 234 3.18 18.20 6.68
C ASP A 234 2.73 19.67 6.89
N ARG A 235 1.62 20.07 6.28
CA ARG A 235 1.04 21.42 6.44
C ARG A 235 0.65 21.77 7.87
N ASP A 236 0.35 20.77 8.69
CA ASP A 236 -0.06 20.96 10.09
C ASP A 236 1.17 21.03 11.02
N GLY A 237 2.37 20.87 10.48
CA GLY A 237 3.63 20.89 11.22
C GLY A 237 3.99 19.56 11.87
N ASN A 238 3.26 18.48 11.56
CA ASN A 238 3.60 17.15 12.07
C ASN A 238 4.81 16.60 11.31
N ILE A 239 5.73 15.98 12.04
CA ILE A 239 6.88 15.31 11.44
C ILE A 239 6.40 14.00 10.80
N VAL A 240 6.53 13.92 9.48
CA VAL A 240 6.15 12.75 8.67
C VAL A 240 7.35 11.90 8.28
N GLY A 241 8.55 12.45 8.43
CA GLY A 241 9.80 11.71 8.28
C GLY A 241 10.99 12.52 8.81
N SER A 242 12.05 11.82 9.17
CA SER A 242 13.32 12.43 9.54
C SER A 242 14.49 11.59 9.08
N LEU A 243 15.63 12.24 8.89
CA LEU A 243 16.85 11.61 8.42
C LEU A 243 18.07 12.31 9.01
N THR A 244 19.02 11.51 9.47
CA THR A 244 20.24 12.00 10.13
C THR A 244 21.44 11.51 9.34
N GLN A 245 22.31 12.44 8.95
CA GLN A 245 23.60 12.15 8.35
C GLN A 245 24.72 12.64 9.27
N SER A 246 25.75 11.83 9.45
CA SER A 246 26.90 12.15 10.30
C SER A 246 28.18 11.93 9.52
N ASN A 247 29.05 12.93 9.45
CA ASN A 247 30.36 12.84 8.80
C ASN A 247 31.47 13.42 9.69
N ALA A 248 32.66 12.83 9.63
CA ALA A 248 33.86 13.40 10.23
C ALA A 248 34.63 14.22 9.18
N VAL A 249 35.01 15.44 9.53
CA VAL A 249 35.74 16.36 8.64
C VAL A 249 36.97 16.93 9.36
N PRO A 250 38.00 17.41 8.63
CA PRO A 250 39.09 18.16 9.25
C PRO A 250 38.55 19.39 9.97
N LYS A 251 39.10 19.69 11.14
CA LYS A 251 38.65 20.82 11.97
C LYS A 251 38.69 22.13 11.17
N GLY A 252 37.57 22.85 11.17
CA GLY A 252 37.41 24.13 10.48
C GLY A 252 37.32 24.04 8.95
N ALA A 253 37.24 22.83 8.38
CA ALA A 253 37.09 22.65 6.94
C ALA A 253 35.78 23.26 6.39
N LEU A 254 34.78 23.43 7.26
CA LEU A 254 33.46 23.95 6.93
C LEU A 254 33.17 25.34 7.52
N ASP A 255 34.17 26.01 8.08
CA ASP A 255 34.02 27.32 8.74
C ASP A 255 33.71 28.47 7.77
N ASP A 256 34.08 28.32 6.50
CA ASP A 256 33.88 29.34 5.47
C ASP A 256 32.90 28.90 4.38
N ARG A 257 33.35 28.03 3.46
CA ARG A 257 32.60 27.66 2.26
C ARG A 257 32.40 26.16 2.17
N TRP A 258 31.13 25.74 2.19
CA TRP A 258 30.77 24.32 2.10
C TRP A 258 30.90 23.75 0.69
N GLY A 259 30.60 24.55 -0.34
CA GLY A 259 30.83 24.17 -1.74
C GLY A 259 30.33 22.77 -2.10
N GLN A 260 31.23 21.89 -2.53
CA GLN A 260 30.95 20.51 -2.92
C GLN A 260 30.42 19.66 -1.76
N ALA A 261 30.87 19.88 -0.52
CA ALA A 261 30.43 19.13 0.64
C ALA A 261 28.92 19.28 0.88
N ALA A 262 28.36 20.47 0.62
CA ALA A 262 26.92 20.70 0.68
C ALA A 262 26.16 19.91 -0.40
N TYR A 263 26.72 19.79 -1.60
CA TYR A 263 26.13 18.99 -2.69
C TYR A 263 26.14 17.50 -2.35
N ASP A 264 27.28 16.97 -1.89
CA ASP A 264 27.43 15.55 -1.58
C ASP A 264 26.53 15.13 -0.41
N ALA A 265 26.44 15.98 0.63
CA ALA A 265 25.53 15.79 1.75
C ALA A 265 24.07 15.80 1.29
N ALA A 266 23.68 16.73 0.42
CA ALA A 266 22.32 16.76 -0.11
C ALA A 266 22.00 15.55 -1.00
N PHE A 267 22.90 15.18 -1.91
CA PHE A 267 22.72 14.09 -2.86
C PHE A 267 22.53 12.74 -2.16
N ALA A 268 23.25 12.48 -1.07
CA ALA A 268 23.14 11.25 -0.29
C ALA A 268 21.74 11.00 0.32
N ASN A 269 20.89 12.02 0.38
CA ASN A 269 19.57 11.94 1.02
C ASN A 269 18.40 11.89 0.01
N VAL A 270 18.67 12.01 -1.29
CA VAL A 270 17.61 12.10 -2.33
C VAL A 270 16.67 10.90 -2.29
N ASP A 271 17.22 9.69 -2.32
CA ASP A 271 16.41 8.45 -2.34
C ASP A 271 15.58 8.29 -1.06
N ALA A 272 16.14 8.67 0.09
CA ALA A 272 15.45 8.61 1.37
C ALA A 272 14.30 9.62 1.46
N ILE A 273 14.49 10.84 0.93
CA ILE A 273 13.43 11.86 0.85
C ILE A 273 12.33 11.39 -0.10
N GLN A 274 12.69 10.84 -1.25
CA GLN A 274 11.72 10.33 -2.22
C GLN A 274 10.85 9.22 -1.60
N ALA A 275 11.46 8.26 -0.89
CA ALA A 275 10.71 7.22 -0.19
C ALA A 275 9.72 7.75 0.86
N ILE A 276 10.06 8.86 1.55
CA ILE A 276 9.12 9.53 2.48
C ILE A 276 7.94 10.12 1.71
N LEU A 277 8.20 10.79 0.58
CA LEU A 277 7.16 11.41 -0.24
C LEU A 277 6.22 10.37 -0.86
N ASP A 278 6.76 9.26 -1.35
CA ASP A 278 5.99 8.17 -1.95
C ASP A 278 5.05 7.55 -0.92
N ARG A 279 5.56 7.24 0.28
CA ARG A 279 4.74 6.73 1.40
C ARG A 279 3.62 7.70 1.79
N MET A 280 3.87 9.01 1.72
CA MET A 280 2.84 10.01 2.01
C MET A 280 1.76 10.07 0.95
N ALA A 281 2.13 9.94 -0.33
CA ALA A 281 1.16 9.88 -1.43
C ALA A 281 0.23 8.67 -1.25
N GLU A 282 0.81 7.51 -0.95
CA GLU A 282 0.06 6.27 -0.68
C GLU A 282 -0.92 6.44 0.49
N MET A 283 -0.49 7.00 1.62
CA MET A 283 -1.38 7.23 2.76
C MET A 283 -2.52 8.22 2.45
N ARG A 284 -2.27 9.27 1.64
CA ARG A 284 -3.30 10.22 1.21
C ARG A 284 -4.35 9.60 0.31
N SER A 285 -3.94 8.70 -0.59
CA SER A 285 -4.90 7.96 -1.42
C SER A 285 -5.83 7.09 -0.56
N LEU A 286 -5.32 6.47 0.51
CA LEU A 286 -6.10 5.58 1.37
C LEU A 286 -7.09 6.32 2.29
N GLY A 287 -6.79 7.56 2.71
CA GLY A 287 -7.63 8.33 3.63
C GLY A 287 -8.84 9.03 2.98
N THR A 288 -8.75 9.33 1.69
CA THR A 288 -9.82 10.07 0.98
C THR A 288 -11.01 9.17 0.62
N ASP A 289 -10.77 7.86 0.47
CA ASP A 289 -11.81 6.85 0.19
C ASP A 289 -12.67 6.50 1.42
N ALA A 290 -12.24 6.82 2.64
CA ALA A 290 -12.96 6.49 3.88
C ALA A 290 -14.06 7.50 4.27
N THR A 291 -14.18 8.62 3.55
CA THR A 291 -15.09 9.73 3.92
C THR A 291 -16.20 10.00 2.89
N GLN A 292 -16.36 9.15 1.87
CA GLN A 292 -17.47 9.22 0.90
C GLN A 292 -18.48 8.08 1.09
#